data_AF-A0A8D8TRI2-F1
#
_entry.id   AF-A0A8D8TRI2-F1
#
_cell.length_a   1.000
_cell.length_b   1.000
_cell.length_c   1.000
_cell.angle_alpha   90.00
_cell.angle_beta   90.00
_cell.angle_gamma   90.00
#
_symmetry.space_group_name_H-M   'P 1'
#
loop_
_entity.id
_entity.type
_entity.pdbx_description
1 polymer ?
#
loop_
_entity_poly.entity_id
_entity_poly.type
_entity_poly.pdbx_seq_one_letter_code
_entity_poly.pdbx_strand_id
1 'polypeptide(L)'
;MLIDDLNNVKKGDQMNEHVLKCFTESEKQMAYQMNLIEIEGKRGTVPVLLTSEMIDLMKFILKFRTENKINPENVHFFPGALDSLKAIRGDAVLRKYTLQAGLKEFMSTTMLLLNLQRK
;
A
#
# COMPACT_ATOMS: atom_id res chain seq x y z
N MET A 1 3.37 5.58 -1.70
CA MET A 1 2.63 5.72 -0.44
C MET A 1 3.43 6.57 0.53
N LEU A 2 2.80 7.65 0.96
CA LEU A 2 3.28 8.59 1.97
C LEU A 2 2.58 8.30 3.30
N ILE A 3 3.10 8.88 4.39
CA ILE A 3 2.46 8.78 5.71
C ILE A 3 1.05 9.39 5.67
N ASP A 4 0.89 10.51 4.98
CA ASP A 4 -0.39 11.23 4.90
C ASP A 4 -1.48 10.45 4.16
N ASP A 5 -1.11 9.51 3.28
CA ASP A 5 -2.09 8.64 2.61
C ASP A 5 -2.89 7.81 3.62
N LEU A 6 -2.28 7.41 4.75
CA LEU A 6 -2.97 6.68 5.82
C LEU A 6 -3.85 7.60 6.69
N ASN A 7 -3.49 8.88 6.81
CA ASN A 7 -4.31 9.84 7.57
C ASN A 7 -5.64 10.13 6.85
N ASN A 8 -5.71 9.86 5.55
CA ASN A 8 -6.88 10.06 4.70
C ASN A 8 -7.69 8.76 4.46
N VAL A 9 -7.63 7.80 5.39
CA VAL A 9 -8.46 6.59 5.31
C VAL A 9 -9.94 6.97 5.37
N LYS A 10 -10.68 6.55 4.35
CA LYS A 10 -12.14 6.71 4.22
C LYS A 10 -12.83 5.37 4.45
N LYS A 11 -14.06 5.41 4.96
CA LYS A 11 -14.96 4.24 4.97
C LYS A 11 -16.06 4.41 3.91
N GLY A 12 -16.77 3.33 3.58
CA GLY A 12 -17.71 3.26 2.45
C GLY A 12 -18.57 4.51 2.20
N ASP A 13 -19.09 5.11 3.27
CA ASP A 13 -19.97 6.29 3.25
C ASP A 13 -19.26 7.58 2.78
N GLN A 14 -17.93 7.60 2.86
CA GLN A 14 -17.05 8.72 2.50
C GLN A 14 -16.35 8.50 1.15
N MET A 15 -16.60 7.37 0.48
CA MET A 15 -16.01 7.09 -0.83
C MET A 15 -16.58 8.00 -1.92
N ASN A 16 -15.72 8.35 -2.88
CA ASN A 16 -16.15 9.14 -4.04
C ASN A 16 -17.23 8.38 -4.82
N GLU A 17 -18.36 9.04 -5.06
CA GLU A 17 -19.52 8.46 -5.75
C GLU A 17 -19.17 7.93 -7.15
N HIS A 18 -18.23 8.58 -7.85
CA HIS A 18 -17.75 8.12 -9.15
C HIS A 18 -17.01 6.78 -9.07
N VAL A 19 -16.27 6.54 -7.98
CA VAL A 19 -15.57 5.29 -7.74
C VAL A 19 -16.58 4.18 -7.41
N LEU A 20 -17.56 4.48 -6.54
CA LEU A 20 -18.62 3.53 -6.17
C LEU A 20 -19.47 3.10 -7.38
N LYS A 21 -19.68 4.00 -8.36
CA LYS A 21 -20.42 3.68 -9.61
C LYS A 21 -19.69 2.68 -10.50
N CYS A 22 -18.37 2.55 -10.38
CA CYS A 22 -17.60 1.57 -11.15
C CYS A 22 -17.62 0.17 -10.55
N PHE A 23 -18.15 0.01 -9.34
CA PHE A 23 -18.18 -1.26 -8.62
C PHE A 23 -19.48 -2.03 -8.88
N THR A 24 -19.38 -3.35 -8.96
CA THR A 24 -20.51 -4.27 -8.85
C THR A 24 -21.14 -4.21 -7.45
N GLU A 25 -22.36 -4.70 -7.29
CA GLU A 25 -23.04 -4.69 -5.97
C GLU A 25 -22.25 -5.43 -4.88
N SER A 26 -21.61 -6.55 -5.22
CA SER A 26 -20.71 -7.27 -4.31
C SER A 26 -19.48 -6.45 -3.92
N GLU A 27 -18.89 -5.72 -4.88
CA GLU A 27 -17.73 -4.88 -4.61
C GLU A 27 -18.10 -3.65 -3.79
N LYS A 28 -19.30 -3.08 -3.97
CA LYS A 28 -19.84 -2.03 -3.11
C LYS A 28 -19.99 -2.53 -1.67
N GLN A 29 -20.61 -3.69 -1.47
CA GLN A 29 -20.75 -4.29 -0.13
C GLN A 29 -19.40 -4.54 0.53
N MET A 30 -18.42 -5.05 -0.23
CA MET A 30 -17.05 -5.22 0.25
C MET A 30 -16.40 -3.88 0.60
N ALA A 31 -16.59 -2.84 -0.22
CA ALA A 31 -16.06 -1.50 0.03
C ALA A 31 -16.62 -0.85 1.31
N TYR A 32 -17.85 -1.17 1.70
CA TYR A 32 -18.40 -0.74 3.00
C TYR A 32 -17.73 -1.42 4.21
N GLN A 33 -17.21 -2.63 4.03
CA GLN A 33 -16.53 -3.39 5.09
C GLN A 33 -15.02 -3.12 5.16
N MET A 34 -14.44 -2.61 4.06
CA MET A 34 -13.03 -2.30 3.94
C MET A 34 -12.75 -0.82 4.21
N ASN A 35 -11.46 -0.50 4.36
CA ASN A 35 -10.96 0.85 4.49
C ASN A 35 -10.41 1.29 3.14
N LEU A 36 -10.82 2.45 2.64
CA LEU A 36 -10.31 3.03 1.40
C LEU A 36 -9.18 4.00 1.71
N ILE A 37 -8.05 3.86 1.03
CA ILE A 37 -7.06 4.93 0.92
C ILE A 37 -6.96 5.39 -0.52
N GLU A 38 -6.74 6.69 -0.68
CA GLU A 38 -6.53 7.33 -1.98
C GLU A 38 -5.05 7.66 -2.12
N ILE A 39 -4.39 7.07 -3.12
CA ILE A 39 -2.96 7.26 -3.35
C ILE A 39 -2.76 8.05 -4.63
N GLU A 40 -1.95 9.10 -4.58
CA GLU A 40 -1.57 9.85 -5.78
C GLU A 40 -0.70 9.02 -6.72
N GLY A 41 -1.23 8.77 -7.93
CA GLY A 41 -0.56 8.07 -9.01
C GLY A 41 -0.13 9.01 -10.14
N LYS A 42 0.57 8.48 -11.14
CA LYS A 42 1.08 9.27 -12.29
C LYS A 42 -0.03 9.94 -13.10
N ARG A 43 -1.23 9.35 -13.15
CA ARG A 43 -2.37 9.81 -13.96
C ARG A 43 -3.57 10.21 -13.10
N GLY A 44 -3.35 10.53 -11.83
CA GLY A 44 -4.37 10.86 -10.85
C GLY A 44 -4.44 9.87 -9.70
N THR A 45 -5.43 10.07 -8.85
CA THR A 45 -5.63 9.34 -7.60
C THR A 45 -6.12 7.92 -7.84
N VAL A 46 -5.50 6.96 -7.17
CA VAL A 46 -5.81 5.53 -7.24
C VAL A 46 -6.45 5.08 -5.92
N PRO A 47 -7.71 4.61 -5.94
CA PRO A 47 -8.35 4.02 -4.76
C PRO A 47 -7.76 2.64 -4.45
N VAL A 48 -7.41 2.39 -3.18
CA VAL A 48 -6.94 1.09 -2.69
C VAL A 48 -7.77 0.67 -1.48
N LEU A 49 -8.36 -0.51 -1.55
CA LEU A 49 -9.10 -1.11 -0.43
C LEU A 49 -8.16 -1.92 0.46
N LEU A 50 -8.26 -1.70 1.77
CA LEU A 50 -7.46 -2.33 2.80
C LEU A 50 -8.36 -2.95 3.87
N THR A 51 -7.98 -4.13 4.37
CA THR A 51 -8.66 -4.72 5.52
C THR A 51 -8.34 -3.94 6.80
N SER A 52 -9.16 -4.08 7.83
CA SER A 52 -8.86 -3.48 9.15
C SER A 52 -7.53 -3.98 9.73
N GLU A 53 -7.21 -5.26 9.53
CA GLU A 53 -5.92 -5.84 9.95
C GLU A 53 -4.73 -5.13 9.28
N MET A 54 -4.83 -4.84 7.97
CA MET A 54 -3.78 -4.10 7.26
C MET A 54 -3.62 -2.68 7.83
N ILE A 55 -4.72 -2.00 8.14
CA ILE A 55 -4.68 -0.67 8.77
C ILE A 55 -4.00 -0.72 10.14
N ASP A 56 -4.30 -1.74 10.95
CA ASP A 56 -3.71 -1.88 12.28
C ASP A 56 -2.21 -2.18 12.19
N LEU A 57 -1.79 -3.03 11.25
CA LEU A 57 -0.37 -3.25 10.96
C LEU A 57 0.32 -1.96 10.50
N MET A 58 -0.35 -1.16 9.67
CA MET A 58 0.19 0.12 9.21
C MET A 58 0.37 1.12 10.38
N LYS A 59 -0.62 1.22 11.28
CA LYS A 59 -0.48 2.03 12.50
C LYS A 59 0.66 1.54 13.40
N PHE A 60 0.83 0.23 13.51
CA PHE A 60 1.96 -0.36 14.22
C PHE A 60 3.31 0.06 13.61
N ILE A 61 3.44 0.05 12.29
CA ILE A 61 4.66 0.52 11.59
C ILE A 61 4.93 2.01 11.87
N LEU A 62 3.90 2.86 11.88
CA LEU A 62 4.07 4.28 12.23
C LEU A 62 4.54 4.48 13.67
N LYS A 63 4.01 3.71 14.62
CA LYS A 63 4.49 3.72 16.01
C LYS A 63 5.94 3.25 16.10
N PHE A 64 6.29 2.16 15.41
CA PHE A 64 7.66 1.68 15.37
C PHE A 64 8.62 2.73 14.80
N ARG A 65 8.18 3.48 13.79
CA ARG A 65 8.95 4.56 13.18
C ARG A 65 9.32 5.66 14.19
N THR A 66 8.37 6.09 15.02
CA THR A 66 8.63 7.13 16.03
C THR A 66 9.58 6.65 17.12
N GLU A 67 9.52 5.36 17.48
CA GLU A 67 10.39 4.74 18.49
C GLU A 67 11.84 4.53 18.00
N ASN A 68 12.06 4.34 16.69
CA ASN A 68 13.34 3.90 16.13
C ASN A 68 14.18 5.02 15.47
N LYS A 69 13.97 6.29 15.85
CA LYS A 69 14.76 7.45 15.38
C LYS A 69 14.84 7.57 13.85
N ILE A 70 13.78 7.19 13.14
CA ILE A 70 13.70 7.45 11.70
C ILE A 70 13.62 8.96 11.49
N ASN A 71 14.34 9.47 10.49
CA ASN A 71 14.33 10.88 10.14
C ASN A 71 12.89 11.43 10.05
N PRO A 72 12.52 12.45 10.86
CA PRO A 72 11.17 12.99 10.89
C PRO A 72 10.75 13.62 9.55
N GLU A 73 11.71 14.11 8.76
CA GLU A 73 11.48 14.72 7.45
C GLU A 73 11.20 13.69 6.34
N ASN A 74 11.38 12.40 6.60
CA ASN A 74 11.09 11.37 5.59
C ASN A 74 9.57 11.12 5.48
N VAL A 75 8.96 11.62 4.42
CA VAL A 75 7.51 11.51 4.17
C VAL A 75 7.03 10.10 3.78
N HIS A 76 7.93 9.16 3.50
CA HIS A 76 7.57 7.84 3.02
C HIS A 76 7.10 6.92 4.15
N PHE A 77 6.00 6.21 3.90
CA PHE A 77 5.45 5.25 4.85
C PHE A 77 6.45 4.12 5.17
N PHE A 78 7.16 3.63 4.16
CA PHE A 78 8.25 2.65 4.30
C PHE A 78 9.61 3.34 4.15
N PRO A 79 10.19 3.85 5.24
CA PRO A 79 11.48 4.54 5.20
C PRO A 79 12.62 3.58 4.83
N GLY A 80 13.67 4.13 4.23
CA GLY A 80 14.96 3.44 4.06
C GLY A 80 15.77 3.41 5.36
N ALA A 81 17.07 3.70 5.27
CA ALA A 81 17.95 3.80 6.44
C ALA A 81 17.54 4.96 7.38
N LEU A 82 18.03 4.95 8.63
CA LEU A 82 17.64 5.89 9.70
C LEU A 82 17.63 7.37 9.27
N ASP A 83 18.73 7.85 8.68
CA ASP A 83 18.88 9.25 8.27
C ASP A 83 18.42 9.52 6.81
N SER A 84 17.95 8.49 6.11
CA SER A 84 17.56 8.59 4.71
C SER A 84 16.21 9.30 4.56
N LEU A 85 16.11 10.16 3.55
CA LEU A 85 14.83 10.72 3.07
C LEU A 85 14.16 9.86 2.00
N LYS A 86 14.80 8.77 1.57
CA LYS A 86 14.30 7.86 0.53
C LYS A 86 13.44 6.75 1.13
N ALA A 87 12.48 6.28 0.34
CA ALA A 87 11.75 5.04 0.60
C ALA A 87 12.62 3.80 0.38
N ILE A 88 12.31 2.72 1.08
CA ILE A 88 12.85 1.41 0.74
C ILE A 88 12.32 0.93 -0.62
N ARG A 89 13.18 0.28 -1.41
CA ARG A 89 12.80 -0.29 -2.70
C ARG A 89 12.05 -1.60 -2.49
N GLY A 90 10.75 -1.61 -2.78
CA GLY A 90 9.88 -2.77 -2.55
C GLY A 90 10.32 -4.03 -3.29
N ASP A 91 10.81 -3.89 -4.53
CA ASP A 91 11.35 -5.00 -5.32
C ASP A 91 12.56 -5.65 -4.65
N ALA A 92 13.48 -4.84 -4.08
CA ALA A 92 14.65 -5.35 -3.37
C ALA A 92 14.24 -6.10 -2.09
N VAL A 93 13.24 -5.61 -1.37
CA VAL A 93 12.70 -6.24 -0.16
C VAL A 93 12.05 -7.57 -0.49
N LEU A 94 11.17 -7.59 -1.49
CA LEU A 94 10.50 -8.82 -1.91
C LEU A 94 11.52 -9.85 -2.39
N ARG A 95 12.48 -9.46 -3.25
CA ARG A 95 13.55 -10.35 -3.71
C ARG A 95 14.32 -10.97 -2.54
N LYS A 96 14.68 -10.17 -1.53
CA LYS A 96 15.37 -10.65 -0.33
C LYS A 96 14.56 -11.74 0.37
N TYR A 97 13.28 -11.49 0.64
CA TYR A 97 12.44 -12.44 1.38
C TYR A 97 12.04 -13.67 0.55
N THR A 98 11.83 -13.53 -0.76
CA THR A 98 11.63 -14.67 -1.67
C THR A 98 12.82 -15.63 -1.64
N LEU A 99 14.05 -15.10 -1.71
CA LEU A 99 15.27 -15.92 -1.62
C LEU A 99 15.40 -16.58 -0.24
N GLN A 100 15.09 -15.85 0.84
CA GLN A 100 15.11 -16.41 2.20
C GLN A 100 14.06 -17.51 2.41
N ALA A 101 12.92 -17.43 1.72
CA ALA A 101 11.89 -18.46 1.73
C ALA A 101 12.22 -19.69 0.86
N GLY A 102 13.40 -19.73 0.21
CA GLY A 102 13.81 -20.85 -0.65
C GLY A 102 13.11 -20.87 -2.02
N LEU A 103 12.45 -19.78 -2.41
CA LEU A 103 11.79 -19.67 -3.71
C LEU A 103 12.82 -19.30 -4.78
N LYS A 104 12.93 -20.14 -5.82
CA LYS A 104 13.97 -20.06 -6.86
C LYS A 104 13.79 -18.90 -7.84
N GLU A 105 12.57 -18.43 -8.05
CA GLU A 105 12.27 -17.36 -9.00
C GLU A 105 11.61 -16.17 -8.31
N PHE A 106 12.36 -15.07 -8.22
CA PHE A 106 11.76 -13.76 -8.04
C PHE A 106 11.34 -13.24 -9.42
N MET A 107 10.12 -13.59 -9.83
CA MET A 107 9.47 -12.90 -10.94
C MET A 107 9.18 -11.48 -10.48
N SER A 108 9.79 -10.48 -11.13
CA SER A 108 9.47 -9.08 -10.80
C SER A 108 7.96 -8.87 -10.92
N THR A 109 7.39 -8.00 -10.09
CA THR A 109 5.95 -7.67 -10.13
C THR A 109 5.49 -7.25 -11.53
N THR A 110 6.38 -6.64 -12.32
CA THR A 110 6.13 -6.29 -13.73
C THR A 110 5.97 -7.51 -14.64
N MET A 111 6.69 -8.60 -14.39
CA MET A 111 6.59 -9.86 -15.15
C MET A 111 5.37 -10.69 -14.73
N LEU A 112 4.92 -10.60 -13.48
CA LEU A 112 3.68 -11.24 -13.02
C LEU A 112 2.45 -10.62 -13.70
N LEU A 113 2.40 -9.29 -13.83
CA LEU A 113 1.32 -8.58 -14.55
C LEU A 113 1.25 -8.95 -16.03
N LEU A 114 2.40 -9.05 -16.71
CA LEU A 114 2.47 -9.46 -18.12
C LEU A 114 1.97 -10.89 -18.37
N ASN A 115 2.09 -11.79 -17.39
CA ASN A 115 1.61 -13.17 -17.51
C ASN A 115 0.13 -13.34 -17.17
N LEU A 116 -0.43 -12.45 -16.33
CA LEU A 116 -1.87 -12.44 -16.05
C LEU A 116 -2.70 -11.84 -17.18
N GLN A 117 -2.12 -10.96 -18.00
CA GLN A 117 -2.76 -10.39 -19.20
C GLN A 117 -2.72 -11.33 -20.42
N ARG A 118 -2.15 -12.54 -20.29
CA ARG A 118 -2.04 -13.54 -21.35
C ARG A 118 -3.01 -14.71 -21.20
N LYS A 119 -4.06 -14.56 -20.38
CA LYS A 119 -5.17 -15.51 -20.28
C LYS A 119 -6.44 -14.92 -20.85
#